data_AF-A0A925UNR8-F1
#
_entry.id   AF-A0A925UNR8-F1
#
_cell.length_a   1.000
_cell.length_b   1.000
_cell.length_c   1.000
_cell.angle_alpha   90.00
_cell.angle_beta   90.00
_cell.angle_gamma   90.00
#
_symmetry.space_group_name_H-M   'P 1'
#
loop_
_entity.id
_entity.type
_entity.pdbx_description
1 polymer ?
#
loop_
_entity_poly.entity_id
_entity_poly.type
_entity_poly.pdbx_seq_one_letter_code
_entity_poly.pdbx_strand_id
1 'polypeptide(L)' 'MEELERKEYLEALEELKQAMRNLNYAEPNYVEIAVFQVKVAQGKVDAFINERR' A
#
# COMPACT_ATOMS: atom_id res chain seq x y z
N MET A 1 -13.46 -18.87 3.78
CA MET A 1 -12.02 -18.57 3.72
C MET A 1 -11.76 -17.42 2.74
N GLU A 2 -12.43 -17.41 1.58
CA GLU A 2 -12.29 -16.37 0.54
C GLU A 2 -12.70 -14.93 0.95
N GLU A 3 -13.64 -14.76 1.88
CA GLU A 3 -14.14 -13.41 2.23
C GLU A 3 -13.19 -12.62 3.14
N LEU A 4 -12.51 -13.32 4.08
CA LEU A 4 -11.48 -12.71 4.94
C LEU A 4 -10.28 -12.26 4.09
N GLU A 5 -9.84 -13.16 3.23
CA GLU A 5 -8.79 -12.93 2.25
C GLU A 5 -9.10 -11.75 1.31
N ARG A 6 -10.32 -11.70 0.75
CA ARG A 6 -10.75 -10.56 -0.08
C ARG A 6 -10.72 -9.25 0.69
N LYS A 7 -11.09 -9.27 1.98
CA LYS A 7 -11.05 -8.09 2.84
C LYS A 7 -9.61 -7.62 3.05
N GLU A 8 -8.67 -8.51 3.36
CA GLU A 8 -7.25 -8.19 3.55
C GLU A 8 -6.62 -7.58 2.29
N TYR A 9 -6.95 -8.10 1.10
CA TYR A 9 -6.51 -7.50 -0.16
C TYR A 9 -7.01 -6.07 -0.36
N LEU A 10 -8.30 -5.83 -0.08
CA LEU A 10 -8.91 -4.52 -0.22
C LEU A 10 -8.32 -3.52 0.78
N GLU A 11 -8.01 -3.96 1.99
CA GLU A 11 -7.32 -3.16 3.00
C GLU A 11 -5.91 -2.78 2.53
N ALA A 12 -5.13 -3.73 1.99
CA ALA A 12 -3.80 -3.45 1.44
C ALA A 12 -3.85 -2.45 0.26
N LEU A 13 -4.86 -2.56 -0.61
CA LEU A 13 -5.06 -1.60 -1.70
C LEU A 13 -5.43 -0.21 -1.19
N GLU A 14 -6.23 -0.11 -0.12
CA GLU A 14 -6.61 1.18 0.46
C GLU A 14 -5.41 1.86 1.14
N GLU A 15 -4.58 1.09 1.84
CA GLU A 15 -3.32 1.60 2.39
C GLU A 15 -2.40 2.16 1.30
N LEU A 16 -2.27 1.45 0.17
CA LEU A 16 -1.47 1.92 -0.97
C LEU A 16 -2.02 3.22 -1.55
N LYS A 17 -3.34 3.31 -1.76
CA LYS A 17 -3.97 4.56 -2.23
C LYS A 17 -3.72 5.70 -1.27
N GLN A 18 -3.83 5.47 0.04
CA GLN A 18 -3.58 6.51 1.04
C GLN A 18 -2.13 6.95 1.03
N ALA A 19 -1.16 6.03 0.93
CA ALA A 19 0.26 6.36 0.82
C ALA A 19 0.55 7.20 -0.45
N MET A 20 -0.08 6.87 -1.58
CA MET A 20 0.05 7.67 -2.81
C MET A 20 -0.53 9.08 -2.65
N ARG A 21 -1.67 9.23 -1.97
CA ARG A 21 -2.21 10.56 -1.64
C ARG A 21 -1.25 11.33 -0.75
N ASN A 22 -0.71 10.70 0.29
CA ASN A 22 0.25 11.34 1.19
C ASN A 22 1.49 11.83 0.43
N LEU A 23 2.00 11.06 -0.53
CA LEU A 23 3.10 11.48 -1.40
C LEU A 23 2.74 12.68 -2.27
N ASN A 24 1.53 12.70 -2.86
CA ASN A 24 1.08 13.82 -3.69
C ASN A 24 0.98 15.15 -2.92
N TYR A 25 0.75 15.09 -1.60
CA TYR A 25 0.64 16.26 -0.73
C TYR A 25 1.83 16.40 0.24
N ALA A 26 2.91 15.64 0.05
CA ALA A 26 4.06 15.69 0.94
C ALA A 26 4.81 17.02 0.77
N GLU A 27 5.14 17.66 1.89
CA GLU A 27 6.07 18.80 1.85
C GLU A 27 7.46 18.32 1.40
N PRO A 28 8.29 19.18 0.78
CA PRO A 28 9.57 18.78 0.18
C PRO A 28 10.50 17.98 1.12
N ASN A 29 10.52 18.31 2.41
CA ASN A 29 11.32 17.65 3.44
C ASN A 29 10.77 16.28 3.88
N TYR A 30 9.54 15.92 3.50
CA TYR A 30 8.91 14.64 3.82
C TYR A 30 8.72 13.72 2.61
N VAL A 31 9.16 14.12 1.42
CA VAL A 31 9.02 13.33 0.18
C VAL A 31 9.66 11.96 0.31
N GLU A 32 10.87 11.86 0.87
CA GLU A 32 11.56 10.57 1.03
C GLU A 32 10.77 9.60 1.91
N ILE A 33 10.19 10.11 3.00
CA ILE A 33 9.35 9.32 3.92
C ILE A 33 8.07 8.89 3.22
N ALA A 34 7.43 9.78 2.45
CA ALA A 34 6.23 9.45 1.71
C ALA A 34 6.49 8.42 0.59
N VAL A 35 7.62 8.52 -0.11
CA VAL A 35 8.06 7.51 -1.08
C VAL A 35 8.30 6.16 -0.41
N PHE A 36 8.93 6.16 0.77
CA PHE A 36 9.14 4.93 1.54
C PHE A 36 7.80 4.28 1.94
N GLN A 37 6.82 5.07 2.39
CA GLN A 37 5.48 4.58 2.73
C GLN A 37 4.78 3.94 1.52
N VAL A 38 4.88 4.55 0.33
CA VAL A 38 4.33 3.97 -0.91
C VAL A 38 4.97 2.62 -1.21
N LYS A 39 6.30 2.51 -1.12
CA LYS A 39 7.01 1.25 -1.36
C LYS A 39 6.60 0.14 -0.39
N VAL A 40 6.44 0.47 0.90
CA VAL A 40 6.00 -0.50 1.91
C VAL A 40 4.57 -0.97 1.61
N ALA A 41 3.65 -0.05 1.32
CA ALA A 41 2.27 -0.41 1.00
C ALA A 41 2.17 -1.23 -0.29
N GLN A 42 2.97 -0.89 -1.31
CA GLN A 42 3.05 -1.67 -2.54
C GLN A 42 3.57 -3.09 -2.28
N GLY A 43 4.60 -3.25 -1.44
CA GLY A 43 5.12 -4.56 -1.06
C GLY A 43 4.08 -5.46 -0.38
N LYS A 44 3.15 -4.90 0.40
CA LYS A 44 2.03 -5.66 1.00
C LYS A 44 1.08 -6.20 -0.08
N VAL A 45 0.73 -5.38 -1.06
CA VAL A 45 -0.11 -5.80 -2.20
C VAL A 45 0.59 -6.88 -3.02
N ASP A 46 1.88 -6.70 -3.31
CA ASP A 46 2.67 -7.67 -4.08
C ASP A 46 2.81 -9.01 -3.33
N ALA A 47 3.01 -8.99 -2.01
CA ALA A 47 3.04 -10.19 -1.19
C ALA A 47 1.72 -10.98 -1.29
N PHE A 48 0.59 -10.29 -1.16
CA PHE A 48 -0.72 -10.91 -1.27
C PHE A 48 -0.97 -11.53 -2.66
N ILE A 49 -0.50 -10.89 -3.73
CA ILE A 49 -0.60 -11.42 -5.10
C ILE A 49 0.31 -12.64 -5.29
N ASN A 50 1.54 -12.59 -4.77
CA ASN A 50 2.53 -13.66 -4.94
C ASN A 50 2.21 -14.90 -4.10
N GLU A 51 1.63 -14.75 -2.90
CA GLU A 51 1.13 -15.88 -2.10
C GLU A 51 -0.03 -16.63 -2.78
N ARG A 52 -0.63 -16.04 -3.84
CA ARG A 52 -1.74 -16.61 -4.61
C ARG A 52 -1.36 -17.20 -5.96
N ARG A 53 -0.08 -17.09 -6.36
CA ARG A 53 0.44 -17.72 -7.59
C ARG A 53 0.92 -19.13 -7.30
#